data_AF-A0A7V5V594-F1
#
_entry.id   AF-A0A7V5V594-F1
#
_cell.length_a   1.000
_cell.length_b   1.000
_cell.length_c   1.000
_cell.angle_alpha   90.00
_cell.angle_beta   90.00
_cell.angle_gamma   90.00
#
_symmetry.space_group_name_H-M   'P 1'
#
loop_
_entity.id
_entity.type
_entity.pdbx_description
1 polymer ?
#
loop_
_entity_poly.entity_id
_entity_poly.type
_entity_poly.pdbx_seq_one_letter_code
_entity_poly.pdbx_strand_id
1 'polypeptide(L)'
;VLYRRIAQRTVRMFAQGFVEEVEGLRNMGYGIGFPSMQSIGYRHVNQFLDGRWDREMMKSLLVRDTRRYAKRQMTWFRRIDRLRPYSRGDHEKIISDICNYFRLNTM
;
A
#
# COMPACT_ATOMS: atom_id res chain seq x y z
N VAL A 1 14.49 -1.36 7.38
CA VAL A 1 13.19 -1.47 8.11
C VAL A 1 11.97 -1.54 7.19
N LEU A 2 11.73 -0.56 6.31
CA LEU A 2 10.51 -0.48 5.47
C LEU A 2 10.24 -1.73 4.62
N TYR A 3 11.24 -2.25 3.92
CA TYR A 3 11.06 -3.42 3.03
C TYR A 3 10.72 -4.72 3.77
N ARG A 4 11.22 -4.88 5.00
CA ARG A 4 10.85 -5.99 5.90
C ARG A 4 9.39 -5.87 6.30
N ARG A 5 8.94 -4.67 6.66
CA ARG A 5 7.52 -4.41 7.01
C ARG A 5 6.58 -4.64 5.85
N ILE A 6 6.96 -4.25 4.63
CA ILE A 6 6.18 -4.53 3.42
C ILE A 6 5.98 -6.05 3.25
N ALA A 7 7.05 -6.84 3.35
CA ALA A 7 6.96 -8.29 3.24
C ALA A 7 6.07 -8.90 4.34
N GLN A 8 6.25 -8.48 5.59
CA GLN A 8 5.42 -8.94 6.71
C GLN A 8 3.94 -8.56 6.54
N ARG A 9 3.65 -7.34 6.04
CA ARG A 9 2.29 -6.92 5.74
C ARG A 9 1.67 -7.80 4.66
N THR A 10 2.42 -8.12 3.60
CA THR A 10 1.93 -9.01 2.53
C THR A 10 1.55 -10.37 3.08
N VAL A 11 2.39 -10.98 3.94
CA VAL A 11 2.05 -12.26 4.58
C VAL A 11 0.75 -12.15 5.38
N ARG A 12 0.58 -11.10 6.18
CA ARG A 12 -0.64 -10.89 6.95
C ARG A 12 -1.88 -10.69 6.08
N MET A 13 -1.79 -9.93 4.98
CA MET A 13 -2.90 -9.74 4.06
C MET A 13 -3.42 -11.08 3.52
N PHE A 14 -2.52 -11.97 3.10
CA PHE A 14 -2.94 -13.30 2.63
C PHE A 14 -3.50 -14.19 3.74
N ALA A 15 -2.97 -14.09 4.96
CA ALA A 15 -3.52 -14.81 6.11
C ALA A 15 -4.93 -14.30 6.51
N GLN A 16 -5.29 -13.08 6.12
CA GLN A 16 -6.58 -12.44 6.42
C GLN A 16 -7.62 -12.63 5.31
N GLY A 17 -7.38 -13.49 4.33
CA GLY A 17 -8.37 -13.79 3.30
C GLY A 17 -8.33 -12.87 2.07
N PHE A 18 -7.17 -12.30 1.74
CA PHE A 18 -7.08 -11.38 0.59
C PHE A 18 -7.37 -12.04 -0.76
N VAL A 19 -7.18 -13.35 -0.92
CA VAL A 19 -7.51 -14.02 -2.19
C VAL A 19 -9.03 -14.13 -2.33
N GLU A 20 -9.67 -14.51 -1.24
CA GLU A 20 -11.10 -14.69 -1.07
C GLU A 20 -11.86 -13.37 -1.28
N GLU A 21 -11.30 -12.26 -0.78
CA GLU A 21 -11.83 -10.91 -1.06
C GLU A 21 -11.88 -10.63 -2.57
N VAL A 22 -10.77 -10.85 -3.28
CA VAL A 22 -10.67 -10.56 -4.72
C VAL A 22 -11.54 -11.50 -5.54
N GLU A 23 -11.59 -12.78 -5.18
CA GLU A 23 -12.49 -13.76 -5.79
C GLU A 23 -13.96 -13.35 -5.59
N GLY A 24 -14.34 -12.94 -4.38
CA GLY A 24 -15.67 -12.41 -4.08
C GLY A 24 -16.05 -11.23 -4.97
N LEU A 25 -15.14 -10.28 -5.17
CA LEU A 25 -15.36 -9.14 -6.08
C LEU A 25 -15.55 -9.58 -7.55
N ARG A 26 -14.77 -10.57 -8.02
CA ARG A 26 -14.98 -11.13 -9.37
C ARG A 26 -16.35 -11.78 -9.50
N ASN A 27 -16.78 -12.52 -8.48
CA ASN A 27 -18.08 -13.19 -8.45
C ASN A 27 -19.26 -12.19 -8.43
N MET A 28 -19.05 -11.00 -7.86
CA MET A 28 -20.01 -9.88 -7.93
C MET A 28 -20.05 -9.19 -9.31
N GLY A 29 -19.21 -9.60 -10.26
CA GLY A 29 -19.16 -9.03 -11.60
C GLY A 29 -18.20 -7.84 -11.76
N TYR A 30 -17.36 -7.53 -10.76
CA TYR A 30 -16.33 -6.50 -10.93
C TYR A 30 -15.26 -6.99 -11.90
N GLY A 31 -15.30 -6.45 -13.12
CA GLY A 31 -14.40 -6.83 -14.20
C GLY A 31 -12.94 -6.52 -13.87
N ILE A 32 -12.04 -7.44 -14.25
CA ILE A 32 -10.60 -7.28 -14.03
C ILE A 32 -10.04 -5.99 -14.65
N GLY A 33 -10.66 -5.46 -15.71
CA GLY A 33 -10.25 -4.23 -16.38
C GLY A 33 -10.55 -2.95 -15.60
N PHE A 34 -11.32 -3.01 -14.50
CA PHE A 34 -11.63 -1.82 -13.72
C PHE A 34 -10.38 -1.23 -13.05
N PRO A 35 -10.26 0.11 -12.96
CA PRO A 35 -9.10 0.75 -12.34
C PRO A 35 -8.80 0.26 -10.92
N SER A 36 -9.84 -0.02 -10.12
CA SER A 36 -9.71 -0.60 -8.79
C SER A 36 -9.07 -2.00 -8.81
N MET A 37 -9.48 -2.85 -9.75
CA MET A 37 -8.98 -4.21 -9.94
C MET A 37 -7.57 -4.26 -10.55
N GLN A 38 -7.08 -3.13 -11.07
CA GLN A 38 -5.71 -2.96 -11.57
C GLN A 38 -4.71 -2.47 -10.51
N SER A 39 -5.17 -2.19 -9.29
CA SER A 39 -4.30 -1.72 -8.21
C SER A 39 -3.30 -2.79 -7.73
N ILE A 40 -2.22 -2.34 -7.08
CA ILE A 40 -1.21 -3.26 -6.50
C ILE A 40 -1.89 -4.10 -5.41
N GLY A 41 -1.71 -5.41 -5.45
CA GLY A 41 -2.53 -6.36 -4.70
C GLY A 41 -3.51 -7.06 -5.63
N TYR A 42 -4.62 -6.39 -5.97
CA TYR A 42 -5.71 -6.94 -6.78
C TYR A 42 -5.24 -7.50 -8.12
N ARG A 43 -4.45 -6.74 -8.90
CA ARG A 43 -3.94 -7.26 -10.17
C ARG A 43 -3.05 -8.49 -10.03
N HIS A 44 -2.45 -8.71 -8.86
CA HIS A 44 -1.57 -9.87 -8.64
C HIS A 44 -2.41 -11.11 -8.33
N VAL A 45 -3.42 -10.94 -7.50
CA VAL A 45 -4.39 -12.00 -7.21
C VAL A 45 -5.17 -12.36 -8.47
N ASN A 46 -5.58 -11.39 -9.29
CA ASN A 46 -6.22 -11.67 -10.59
C ASN A 46 -5.34 -12.57 -11.48
N GLN A 47 -4.05 -12.30 -11.59
CA GLN A 47 -3.13 -13.13 -12.40
C GLN A 47 -2.93 -14.54 -11.81
N PHE A 48 -2.98 -14.66 -10.48
CA PHE A 48 -2.98 -15.96 -9.80
C PHE A 48 -4.28 -16.73 -10.06
N LEU A 49 -5.44 -16.09 -9.91
CA LEU A 49 -6.76 -16.68 -10.17
C LEU A 49 -6.95 -17.06 -11.64
N ASP A 50 -6.32 -16.33 -12.57
CA ASP A 50 -6.29 -16.66 -14.00
C ASP A 50 -5.27 -17.76 -14.34
N GLY A 51 -4.61 -18.37 -13.35
CA GLY A 51 -3.63 -19.45 -13.52
C GLY A 51 -2.30 -19.03 -14.14
N ARG A 52 -2.04 -17.71 -14.30
CA ARG A 52 -0.82 -17.22 -14.95
C ARG A 52 0.39 -17.19 -14.02
N TRP A 53 0.17 -17.04 -12.72
CA TRP A 53 1.22 -17.07 -11.69
C TRP A 53 0.88 -18.09 -10.62
N ASP A 54 1.88 -18.79 -10.11
CA ASP A 54 1.71 -19.56 -8.88
C ASP A 54 1.66 -18.63 -7.64
N ARG A 55 1.31 -19.21 -6.49
CA ARG A 55 1.11 -18.47 -5.24
C ARG A 55 2.39 -17.77 -4.74
N GLU A 56 3.54 -18.40 -4.89
CA GLU A 56 4.81 -17.86 -4.40
C GLU A 56 5.34 -16.76 -5.32
N MET A 57 5.23 -16.95 -6.64
CA MET A 57 5.48 -15.94 -7.65
C MET A 57 4.60 -14.72 -7.42
N MET A 58 3.28 -14.89 -7.25
CA MET A 58 2.35 -13.80 -6.95
C MET A 58 2.79 -13.00 -5.72
N LYS A 59 3.10 -13.67 -4.60
CA LYS A 59 3.56 -13.00 -3.36
C LYS A 59 4.86 -12.23 -3.59
N SER A 60 5.83 -12.84 -4.27
CA SER A 60 7.13 -12.21 -4.54
C SER A 60 6.99 -10.95 -5.40
N LEU A 61 6.16 -11.00 -6.45
CA LEU A 61 5.87 -9.88 -7.34
C LEU A 61 5.12 -8.77 -6.60
N LEU A 62 4.16 -9.13 -5.75
CA LEU A 62 3.42 -8.16 -4.93
C LEU A 62 4.36 -7.41 -3.98
N VAL A 63 5.27 -8.11 -3.30
CA VAL A 63 6.28 -7.46 -2.44
C VAL A 63 7.18 -6.54 -3.26
N ARG A 64 7.70 -7.01 -4.40
CA ARG A 64 8.56 -6.23 -5.30
C ARG A 64 7.88 -4.94 -5.75
N ASP A 65 6.65 -5.03 -6.23
CA ASP A 65 5.94 -3.90 -6.81
C ASP A 65 5.46 -2.93 -5.73
N THR A 66 5.14 -3.42 -4.53
CA THR A 66 4.88 -2.56 -3.36
C THR A 66 6.14 -1.79 -2.93
N ARG A 67 7.34 -2.40 -2.98
CA ARG A 67 8.60 -1.69 -2.70
C ARG A 67 8.89 -0.61 -3.74
N ARG A 68 8.65 -0.90 -5.02
CA ARG A 68 8.80 0.07 -6.12
C ARG A 68 7.83 1.24 -5.95
N TYR A 69 6.59 0.96 -5.57
CA TYR A 69 5.60 2.01 -5.27
C TYR A 69 6.03 2.88 -4.09
N ALA A 70 6.45 2.27 -2.97
CA ALA A 70 6.97 3.01 -1.83
C ALA A 70 8.18 3.88 -2.19
N LYS A 71 9.09 3.39 -3.04
CA LYS A 71 10.21 4.18 -3.57
C LYS A 71 9.71 5.39 -4.36
N ARG A 72 8.72 5.22 -5.25
CA ARG A 72 8.12 6.32 -6.01
C ARG A 72 7.46 7.36 -5.09
N GLN A 73 6.73 6.91 -4.07
CA GLN A 73 6.14 7.81 -3.07
C GLN A 73 7.24 8.64 -2.38
N MET A 74 8.33 8.01 -1.94
CA MET A 74 9.45 8.73 -1.34
C MET A 74 10.10 9.73 -2.30
N THR A 75 10.25 9.39 -3.59
CA THR A 75 10.75 10.33 -4.60
C THR A 75 9.82 11.53 -4.77
N TRP A 76 8.51 11.30 -4.77
CA TRP A 76 7.51 12.37 -4.89
C TRP A 76 7.52 13.28 -3.66
N PHE A 77 7.51 12.70 -2.45
CA PHE A 77 7.57 13.43 -1.18
C PHE A 77 8.81 14.33 -1.05
N ARG A 78 9.97 13.90 -1.58
CA ARG A 78 11.20 14.72 -1.59
C ARG A 78 11.11 16.00 -2.41
N ARG A 79 10.10 16.13 -3.28
CA ARG A 79 9.88 17.33 -4.11
C ARG A 79 8.87 18.30 -3.49
N ILE A 80 8.38 18.02 -2.29
CA ILE A 80 7.39 18.85 -1.60
C ILE A 80 8.12 19.73 -0.58
N ASP A 81 8.23 21.03 -0.88
CA ASP A 81 9.02 21.98 -0.07
C ASP A 81 8.50 22.13 1.37
N ARG A 82 7.18 22.07 1.55
CA ARG A 82 6.53 22.22 2.86
C ARG A 82 6.30 20.90 3.60
N LEU A 83 6.88 19.80 3.11
CA LEU A 83 6.72 18.50 3.76
C LEU A 83 7.64 18.40 4.96
N ARG A 84 7.05 18.25 6.15
CA ARG A 84 7.81 17.97 7.37
C ARG A 84 7.93 16.45 7.59
N PRO A 85 9.14 15.87 7.52
CA PRO A 85 9.32 14.43 7.71
C PRO A 85 9.22 14.05 9.19
N TYR A 86 8.57 12.92 9.47
CA TYR A 86 8.51 12.32 10.80
C TYR A 86 8.92 10.85 10.74
N SER A 87 9.55 10.38 11.81
CA SER A 87 9.81 8.97 12.03
C SER A 87 8.60 8.26 12.61
N ARG A 88 8.51 6.94 12.39
CA ARG A 88 7.48 6.13 13.05
C ARG A 88 7.79 6.11 14.55
N GLY A 89 6.89 6.67 15.35
CA GLY A 89 7.05 6.81 16.80
C GLY A 89 7.01 8.27 17.27
N ASP A 90 7.14 9.23 16.35
CA ASP A 90 7.11 10.67 16.66
C ASP A 90 5.70 11.20 17.00
N HIS A 91 4.86 10.39 17.65
CA HIS A 91 3.44 10.68 17.88
C HIS A 91 3.23 12.03 18.58
N GLU A 92 3.93 12.27 19.69
CA GLU A 92 3.82 13.51 20.46
C GLU A 92 4.30 14.72 19.65
N LYS A 93 5.39 14.58 18.90
CA LYS A 93 5.94 15.63 18.05
C LYS A 93 4.98 15.99 16.91
N ILE A 94 4.39 14.98 16.26
CA ILE A 94 3.39 15.17 15.21
C ILE A 94 2.19 15.94 15.76
N ILE A 95 1.66 15.53 16.91
CA ILE A 95 0.51 16.21 17.55
C ILE A 95 0.86 17.65 17.88
N SER A 96 2.00 17.89 18.53
CA SER A 96 2.46 19.24 18.88
C SER A 96 2.60 20.13 17.65
N ASP A 97 3.20 19.62 16.57
CA ASP A 97 3.41 20.37 15.34
C ASP A 97 2.09 20.71 14.63
N ILE A 98 1.12 19.78 14.64
CA ILE A 98 -0.24 20.02 14.11
C ILE A 98 -0.94 21.11 14.93
N CYS A 99 -0.93 21.00 16.27
CA CYS A 99 -1.55 22.00 17.14
C CYS A 99 -0.93 23.39 16.97
N ASN A 100 0.39 23.48 16.81
CA ASN A 100 1.08 24.74 16.57
C ASN A 100 0.76 25.32 15.19
N TYR A 101 0.67 24.47 14.16
CA TYR A 101 0.28 24.91 12.83
C TYR A 101 -1.11 25.57 12.83
N PHE A 102 -2.11 24.95 13.47
CA PHE A 102 -3.43 25.55 13.55
C PHE A 102 -3.47 26.80 14.44
N ARG A 103 -2.74 26.83 15.57
CA ARG A 103 -2.70 28.04 16.43
C ARG A 103 -2.13 29.27 15.71
N LEU A 104 -1.13 29.09 14.86
CA LEU A 104 -0.46 30.18 14.15
C LEU A 104 -1.17 30.62 12.85
N ASN A 105 -2.11 29.81 12.33
CA ASN A 105 -2.80 30.08 11.06
C ASN A 105 -4.32 30.30 11.20
N THR A 106 -4.84 30.41 12.43
CA THR A 106 -6.27 30.66 12.71
C THR A 106 -6.51 31.96 13.49
N MET A 107 -5.52 32.85 13.55
CA MET A 107 -5.64 34.27 13.94
C MET A 107 -5.34 35.14 12.73
#